data_AF-A0A7Y4YGB8-F1
#
_entry.id   AF-A0A7Y4YGB8-F1
#
_cell.length_a   1.000
_cell.length_b   1.000
_cell.length_c   1.000
_cell.angle_alpha   90.00
_cell.angle_beta   90.00
_cell.angle_gamma   90.00
#
_symmetry.space_group_name_H-M   'P 1'
#
loop_
_entity.id
_entity.type
_entity.pdbx_description
1 polymer ?
#
loop_
_entity_poly.entity_id
_entity_poly.type
_entity_poly.pdbx_seq_one_letter_code
_entity_poly.pdbx_strand_id
1 'polypeptide(L)'
;RTVKAREVLVAMVEQLRLVVGPDLLARMQELKMTMHEVLTLASVIEKETGSGGERPEISAVFHNRLKKHIPLQSDPTVIYGLPAFDGNLHKKDLSHPSPYNTYRVRGLPPGPIANPGIQAIRATLYPSDSHSLYFVSRNDGTHQFSATLIEHNQAVEKYQKRPFRRASLPRM
;
A
#
# COMPACT_ATOMS: atom_id res chain seq x y z
N ARG A 1 11.93 16.67 34.26
CA ARG A 1 13.08 16.17 33.46
C ARG A 1 12.75 16.42 31.99
N THR A 2 13.63 17.06 31.23
CA THR A 2 13.44 17.29 29.79
C THR A 2 13.98 16.08 29.02
N VAL A 3 13.11 15.38 28.27
CA VAL A 3 13.49 14.24 27.43
C VAL A 3 14.13 14.76 26.13
N LYS A 4 15.24 14.17 25.70
CA LYS A 4 15.91 14.56 24.45
C LYS A 4 15.26 13.87 23.24
N ALA A 5 15.19 14.54 22.09
CA ALA A 5 14.65 13.95 20.86
C ALA A 5 15.29 12.59 20.51
N ARG A 6 16.61 12.45 20.71
CA ARG A 6 17.33 11.19 20.50
C ARG A 6 16.79 10.05 21.38
N GLU A 7 16.43 10.32 22.64
CA GLU A 7 15.90 9.30 23.56
C GLU A 7 14.54 8.81 23.08
N VAL A 8 13.70 9.72 22.59
CA VAL A 8 12.40 9.36 21.98
C VAL A 8 12.60 8.48 20.74
N LEU A 9 13.52 8.85 19.84
CA LEU A 9 13.79 8.06 18.63
C LEU A 9 14.31 6.65 18.93
N VAL A 10 15.21 6.52 19.93
CA VAL A 10 15.70 5.22 20.39
C VAL A 10 14.53 4.38 20.92
N ALA A 11 13.68 4.95 21.77
CA ALA A 11 12.53 4.25 22.32
C ALA A 11 11.54 3.79 21.22
N MET A 12 11.32 4.62 20.18
CA MET A 12 10.47 4.24 19.04
C MET A 12 11.03 3.04 18.27
N VAL A 13 12.34 3.00 18.03
CA VAL A 13 13.00 1.89 17.32
C VAL A 13 13.03 0.62 18.19
N GLU A 14 13.25 0.76 19.49
CA GLU A 14 13.16 -0.35 20.44
C GLU A 14 11.75 -0.94 20.48
N GLN A 15 10.73 -0.07 20.50
CA GLN A 15 9.34 -0.52 20.46
C GLN A 15 9.02 -1.30 19.18
N LEU A 16 9.52 -0.86 18.01
CA LEU A 16 9.40 -1.63 16.77
C LEU A 16 10.01 -3.02 16.91
N ARG A 17 11.24 -3.13 17.45
CA ARG A 17 11.93 -4.42 17.63
C ARG A 17 11.15 -5.35 18.55
N LEU A 18 10.61 -4.82 19.66
CA LEU A 18 9.77 -5.57 20.58
C LEU A 18 8.50 -6.09 19.91
N VAL A 19 7.83 -5.24 19.14
CA VAL A 19 6.55 -5.54 18.48
C VAL A 19 6.72 -6.55 17.34
N VAL A 20 7.83 -6.52 16.60
CA VAL A 20 8.11 -7.53 15.57
C VAL A 20 8.31 -8.90 16.23
N GLY A 21 9.14 -8.97 17.27
CA GLY A 21 9.38 -10.22 18.01
C GLY A 21 10.00 -11.34 17.18
N PRO A 22 10.30 -12.49 17.81
CA PRO A 22 11.01 -13.61 17.17
C PRO A 22 10.17 -14.30 16.08
N ASP A 23 8.85 -14.44 16.26
CA ASP A 23 7.99 -15.17 15.31
C ASP A 23 7.92 -14.48 13.94
N LEU A 24 7.77 -13.14 13.93
CA LEU A 24 7.75 -12.41 12.67
C LEU A 24 9.15 -12.38 12.04
N LEU A 25 10.22 -12.32 12.83
CA LEU A 25 11.59 -12.45 12.31
C LEU A 25 11.83 -13.81 11.63
N ALA A 26 11.35 -14.90 12.23
CA ALA A 26 11.42 -16.23 11.60
C ALA A 26 10.63 -16.25 10.29
N ARG A 27 9.42 -15.66 10.27
CA ARG A 27 8.61 -15.57 9.05
C ARG A 27 9.29 -14.75 7.95
N MET A 28 9.97 -13.67 8.30
CA MET A 28 10.77 -12.88 7.34
C MET A 28 11.86 -13.73 6.68
N GLN A 29 12.54 -14.57 7.46
CA GLN A 29 13.57 -15.49 6.95
C GLN A 29 12.98 -16.54 5.99
N GLU A 30 11.83 -17.12 6.33
CA GLU A 30 11.12 -18.07 5.45
C GLU A 30 10.76 -17.44 4.10
N LEU A 31 10.26 -16.20 4.12
CA LEU A 31 9.91 -15.44 2.92
C LEU A 31 11.12 -14.85 2.19
N LYS A 32 12.33 -14.97 2.75
CA LYS A 32 13.57 -14.36 2.26
C LYS A 32 13.43 -12.85 2.05
N MET A 33 12.69 -12.19 2.93
CA MET A 33 12.54 -10.74 2.93
C MET A 33 13.33 -10.14 4.08
N THR A 34 14.04 -9.05 3.81
CA THR A 34 14.69 -8.25 4.84
C THR A 34 13.65 -7.44 5.63
N MET A 35 14.01 -7.06 6.86
CA MET A 35 13.19 -6.12 7.66
C MET A 35 12.87 -4.85 6.87
N HIS A 36 13.84 -4.32 6.11
CA HIS A 36 13.66 -3.12 5.31
C HIS A 36 12.59 -3.29 4.23
N GLU A 37 12.61 -4.41 3.50
CA GLU A 37 11.59 -4.72 2.48
C GLU A 37 10.21 -4.92 3.09
N VAL A 38 10.14 -5.58 4.25
CA VAL A 38 8.88 -5.81 4.96
C VAL A 38 8.29 -4.50 5.46
N LEU A 39 9.09 -3.64 6.09
CA LEU A 39 8.62 -2.32 6.54
C LEU A 39 8.24 -1.43 5.34
N THR A 40 8.95 -1.57 4.23
CA THR A 40 8.64 -0.85 2.99
C THR A 40 7.26 -1.26 2.47
N LEU A 41 7.03 -2.55 2.25
CA LEU A 41 5.74 -3.04 1.76
C LEU A 41 4.61 -2.80 2.78
N ALA A 42 4.87 -2.99 4.07
CA ALA A 42 3.91 -2.71 5.14
C ALA A 42 3.49 -1.23 5.15
N SER A 43 4.42 -0.30 4.91
CA SER A 43 4.10 1.13 4.85
C SER A 43 3.20 1.49 3.68
N VAL A 44 3.32 0.78 2.55
CA VAL A 44 2.43 0.94 1.39
C VAL A 44 1.03 0.40 1.75
N ILE A 45 0.96 -0.81 2.29
CA ILE A 45 -0.32 -1.44 2.71
C ILE A 45 -1.06 -0.58 3.76
N GLU A 46 -0.33 -0.01 4.72
CA GLU A 46 -0.90 0.89 5.73
C GLU A 46 -1.58 2.11 5.09
N LYS A 47 -1.00 2.65 4.02
CA LYS A 47 -1.53 3.84 3.35
C LYS A 47 -2.66 3.56 2.37
N GLU A 48 -2.75 2.35 1.83
CA GLU A 48 -3.86 1.94 0.95
C GLU A 48 -5.15 1.61 1.71
N THR A 49 -5.03 1.21 2.97
CA THR A 49 -6.16 0.60 3.68
C THR A 49 -6.90 1.61 4.56
N GLY A 50 -8.17 1.89 4.23
CA GLY A 50 -9.10 2.57 5.15
C GLY A 50 -9.79 1.61 6.15
N SER A 51 -10.07 0.37 5.73
CA SER A 51 -10.76 -0.66 6.53
C SER A 51 -9.86 -1.85 6.84
N GLY A 52 -9.64 -2.12 8.13
CA GLY A 52 -8.57 -3.04 8.54
C GLY A 52 -8.68 -4.49 8.08
N GLY A 53 -9.86 -4.95 7.67
CA GLY A 53 -10.10 -6.32 7.21
C GLY A 53 -9.49 -6.66 5.85
N GLU A 54 -9.20 -5.67 5.00
CA GLU A 54 -8.73 -5.91 3.62
C GLU A 54 -7.20 -5.97 3.48
N ARG A 55 -6.45 -5.67 4.57
CA ARG A 55 -4.97 -5.64 4.54
C ARG A 55 -4.34 -6.93 3.98
N PRO A 56 -4.79 -8.15 4.37
CA PRO A 56 -4.20 -9.38 3.81
C PRO A 56 -4.41 -9.53 2.30
N GLU A 57 -5.55 -9.08 1.78
CA GLU A 57 -5.89 -9.17 0.35
C GLU A 57 -5.13 -8.12 -0.47
N ILE A 58 -5.00 -6.90 0.04
CA ILE A 58 -4.12 -5.87 -0.54
C ILE A 58 -2.66 -6.35 -0.55
N SER A 59 -2.23 -6.99 0.54
CA SER A 59 -0.90 -7.58 0.61
C SER A 59 -0.70 -8.67 -0.45
N ALA A 60 -1.68 -9.56 -0.64
CA ALA A 60 -1.64 -10.59 -1.69
C ALA A 60 -1.48 -9.97 -3.08
N VAL A 61 -2.22 -8.89 -3.39
CA VAL A 61 -2.07 -8.17 -4.67
C VAL A 61 -0.63 -7.68 -4.88
N PHE A 62 -0.04 -7.02 -3.88
CA PHE A 62 1.33 -6.52 -4.02
C PHE A 62 2.37 -7.63 -4.12
N HIS A 63 2.25 -8.71 -3.34
CA HIS A 63 3.11 -9.89 -3.46
C HIS A 63 3.00 -10.53 -4.85
N ASN A 64 1.79 -10.71 -5.35
CA ASN A 64 1.54 -11.26 -6.68
C ASN A 64 2.14 -10.39 -7.79
N ARG A 65 2.04 -9.06 -7.67
CA ARG A 65 2.66 -8.12 -8.61
C ARG A 65 4.18 -8.18 -8.56
N LEU A 66 4.77 -8.20 -7.37
CA LEU A 66 6.23 -8.34 -7.18
C LEU A 66 6.73 -9.63 -7.83
N LYS A 67 6.07 -10.76 -7.56
CA LYS A 67 6.39 -12.08 -8.13
C LYS A 67 6.29 -12.11 -9.65
N LYS A 68 5.38 -11.33 -10.24
CA LYS A 68 5.18 -11.23 -11.70
C LYS A 68 5.93 -10.06 -12.34
N HIS A 69 6.77 -9.34 -11.59
CA HIS A 69 7.46 -8.13 -12.05
C HIS A 69 6.54 -7.04 -12.63
N ILE A 70 5.30 -6.97 -12.11
CA ILE A 70 4.34 -5.91 -12.41
C ILE A 70 4.61 -4.73 -11.46
N PRO A 71 4.65 -3.46 -11.93
CA PRO A 71 4.79 -2.31 -11.04
C PRO A 71 3.67 -2.26 -10.00
N LEU A 72 3.96 -1.79 -8.77
CA LEU A 72 2.96 -1.76 -7.70
C LEU A 72 1.82 -0.78 -8.02
N GLN A 73 2.13 0.34 -8.67
CA GLN A 73 1.16 1.38 -9.05
C GLN A 73 0.31 1.84 -7.86
N SER A 74 0.98 2.23 -6.78
CA SER A 74 0.35 2.70 -5.55
C SER A 74 0.45 4.23 -5.44
N ASP A 75 -0.70 4.89 -5.37
CA ASP A 75 -0.81 6.36 -5.26
C ASP A 75 -0.02 6.94 -4.07
N PRO A 76 -0.10 6.38 -2.84
CA PRO A 76 0.71 6.81 -1.70
C PRO A 76 2.22 6.89 -1.98
N THR A 77 2.75 6.00 -2.81
CA THR A 77 4.18 6.00 -3.15
C THR A 77 4.55 7.17 -4.07
N VAL A 78 3.64 7.55 -4.97
CA VAL A 78 3.79 8.74 -5.80
C VAL A 78 3.76 9.97 -4.91
N ILE A 79 2.74 10.09 -4.04
CA ILE A 79 2.56 11.22 -3.13
C ILE A 79 3.80 11.43 -2.26
N TYR A 80 4.37 10.36 -1.69
CA TYR A 80 5.58 10.44 -0.88
C TYR A 80 6.79 10.97 -1.68
N GLY A 81 6.86 10.63 -2.97
CA GLY A 81 7.93 11.06 -3.86
C GLY A 81 7.75 12.44 -4.47
N LEU A 82 6.63 13.13 -4.25
CA LEU A 82 6.38 14.47 -4.80
C LEU A 82 6.99 15.56 -3.90
N PRO A 83 7.53 16.64 -4.50
CA PRO A 83 8.08 17.76 -3.73
C PRO A 83 7.00 18.56 -2.99
N ALA A 84 5.78 18.58 -3.52
CA ALA A 84 4.60 19.17 -2.90
C ALA A 84 3.35 18.40 -3.33
N PHE A 85 2.45 18.15 -2.40
CA PHE A 85 1.15 17.52 -2.64
C PHE A 85 0.06 18.46 -2.14
N ASP A 86 -0.84 18.87 -3.03
CA ASP A 86 -1.91 19.83 -2.75
C ASP A 86 -3.20 19.17 -2.23
N GLY A 87 -3.15 17.85 -1.98
CA GLY A 87 -4.30 17.05 -1.55
C GLY A 87 -5.01 16.35 -2.71
N ASN A 88 -4.67 16.65 -3.97
CA ASN A 88 -5.27 16.00 -5.12
C ASN A 88 -4.21 15.39 -6.05
N LEU A 89 -4.31 14.10 -6.32
CA LEU A 89 -3.36 13.41 -7.19
C LEU A 89 -3.78 13.58 -8.65
N HIS A 90 -3.04 14.38 -9.41
CA HIS A 90 -3.32 14.61 -10.81
C HIS A 90 -2.61 13.59 -11.70
N LYS A 91 -3.14 13.39 -12.92
CA LYS A 91 -2.53 12.52 -13.93
C LYS A 91 -1.07 12.88 -14.24
N LYS A 92 -0.71 14.17 -14.19
CA LYS A 92 0.67 14.64 -14.39
C LYS A 92 1.62 14.11 -13.30
N ASP A 93 1.13 13.95 -12.07
CA ASP A 93 1.93 13.55 -10.93
C ASP A 93 2.32 12.07 -11.02
N LEU A 94 1.44 11.23 -11.58
CA LEU A 94 1.73 9.82 -11.89
C LEU A 94 2.94 9.66 -12.84
N SER A 95 3.25 10.69 -13.62
CA SER A 95 4.40 10.71 -14.52
C SER A 95 5.66 11.35 -13.91
N HIS A 96 5.59 11.89 -12.69
CA HIS A 96 6.72 12.55 -12.04
C HIS A 96 7.90 11.58 -11.82
N PRO A 97 9.14 11.92 -12.24
CA PRO A 97 10.28 11.05 -12.03
C PRO A 97 10.69 11.05 -10.55
N SER A 98 10.51 9.91 -9.89
CA SER A 98 10.97 9.68 -8.51
C SER A 98 11.25 8.20 -8.32
N PRO A 99 12.29 7.82 -7.55
CA PRO A 99 12.53 6.41 -7.25
C PRO A 99 11.41 5.80 -6.39
N TYR A 100 10.57 6.63 -5.75
CA TYR A 100 9.38 6.19 -5.02
C TYR A 100 8.14 6.03 -5.92
N ASN A 101 8.16 6.54 -7.16
CA ASN A 101 7.00 6.43 -8.05
C ASN A 101 6.87 5.01 -8.62
N THR A 102 6.07 4.18 -7.96
CA THR A 102 5.83 2.78 -8.35
C THR A 102 4.96 2.59 -9.59
N TYR A 103 4.55 3.68 -10.27
CA TYR A 103 4.07 3.62 -11.66
C TYR A 103 5.23 3.53 -12.66
N ARG A 104 6.42 4.03 -12.28
CA ARG A 104 7.60 4.12 -13.14
C ARG A 104 8.68 3.10 -12.77
N VAL A 105 8.82 2.79 -11.49
CA VAL A 105 9.77 1.77 -11.02
C VAL A 105 9.10 0.41 -10.84
N ARG A 106 9.83 -0.67 -11.08
CA ARG A 106 9.41 -2.05 -10.76
C ARG A 106 10.02 -2.46 -9.43
N GLY A 107 9.28 -3.27 -8.67
CA GLY A 107 9.70 -3.71 -7.34
C GLY A 107 9.26 -2.76 -6.23
N LEU A 108 9.91 -2.88 -5.08
CA LEU A 108 9.69 -2.00 -3.94
C LEU A 108 10.38 -0.64 -4.15
N PRO A 109 9.82 0.46 -3.61
CA PRO A 109 10.54 1.73 -3.55
C PRO A 109 11.77 1.63 -2.62
N PRO A 110 12.67 2.63 -2.61
CA PRO A 110 13.91 2.58 -1.83
C PRO A 110 13.73 2.38 -0.32
N GLY A 111 12.57 2.70 0.23
CA GLY A 111 12.27 2.53 1.65
C GLY A 111 10.81 2.79 2.00
N PRO A 112 10.46 2.73 3.30
CA PRO A 112 9.10 2.95 3.78
C PRO A 112 8.62 4.39 3.53
N ILE A 113 7.34 4.53 3.21
CA ILE A 113 6.67 5.82 2.97
C ILE A 113 5.86 6.32 4.19
N ALA A 114 5.78 5.52 5.24
CA ALA A 114 5.08 5.79 6.49
C ALA A 114 5.63 4.90 7.61
N ASN A 115 5.18 5.14 8.85
CA ASN A 115 5.43 4.24 9.98
C ASN A 115 4.29 3.19 10.07
N PRO A 116 4.48 1.95 9.59
CA PRO A 116 3.40 0.95 9.56
C PRO A 116 3.07 0.43 10.95
N GLY A 117 1.78 0.19 11.21
CA GLY A 117 1.34 -0.52 12.40
C GLY A 117 1.64 -2.03 12.32
N ILE A 118 1.57 -2.70 13.48
CA ILE A 118 1.79 -4.16 13.55
C ILE A 118 0.85 -4.96 12.66
N GLN A 119 -0.37 -4.47 12.42
CA GLN A 119 -1.33 -5.15 11.55
C GLN A 119 -0.90 -5.12 10.08
N ALA A 120 -0.30 -4.02 9.61
CA ALA A 120 0.25 -3.95 8.26
C ALA A 120 1.51 -4.81 8.12
N ILE A 121 2.36 -4.86 9.15
CA ILE A 121 3.53 -5.75 9.18
C ILE A 121 3.08 -7.21 9.13
N ARG A 122 2.08 -7.60 9.94
CA ARG A 122 1.50 -8.96 9.91
C ARG A 122 0.89 -9.28 8.56
N ALA A 123 0.08 -8.37 7.98
CA ALA A 123 -0.50 -8.59 6.65
C ALA A 123 0.59 -8.79 5.58
N THR A 124 1.70 -8.07 5.67
CA THR A 124 2.86 -8.21 4.77
C THR A 124 3.48 -9.61 4.83
N LEU A 125 3.56 -10.20 6.01
CA LEU A 125 4.18 -11.52 6.24
C LEU A 125 3.20 -12.69 6.08
N TYR A 126 1.90 -12.40 6.17
CA TYR A 126 0.80 -13.35 6.04
C TYR A 126 -0.26 -12.78 5.10
N PRO A 127 0.04 -12.63 3.79
CA PRO A 127 -0.95 -12.25 2.80
C PRO A 127 -2.05 -13.32 2.69
N SER A 128 -3.22 -12.93 2.17
CA SER A 128 -4.24 -13.93 1.83
C SER A 128 -3.77 -14.85 0.70
N ASP A 129 -4.32 -16.06 0.66
CA ASP A 129 -4.12 -16.97 -0.49
C ASP A 129 -5.05 -16.56 -1.63
N SER A 130 -4.63 -15.53 -2.36
CA SER A 130 -5.39 -14.94 -3.45
C SER A 130 -4.53 -14.75 -4.68
N HIS A 131 -5.15 -14.87 -5.85
CA HIS A 131 -4.52 -14.64 -7.14
C HIS A 131 -4.80 -13.24 -7.71
N SER A 132 -5.44 -12.37 -6.92
CA SER A 132 -5.76 -11.00 -7.31
C SER A 132 -4.50 -10.22 -7.71
N LEU A 133 -4.63 -9.43 -8.77
CA LEU A 133 -3.58 -8.52 -9.27
C LEU A 133 -4.02 -7.06 -9.26
N TYR A 134 -5.31 -6.81 -9.03
CA TYR A 134 -5.89 -5.49 -9.08
C TYR A 134 -6.91 -5.34 -7.95
N PHE A 135 -7.06 -4.11 -7.49
CA PHE A 135 -8.17 -3.72 -6.64
C PHE A 135 -8.63 -2.31 -7.02
N VAL A 136 -9.90 -2.01 -6.75
CA VAL A 136 -10.48 -0.67 -6.94
C VAL A 136 -11.47 -0.38 -5.83
N SER A 137 -11.46 0.85 -5.32
CA SER A 137 -12.39 1.27 -4.27
C SER A 137 -13.85 1.14 -4.74
N ARG A 138 -14.71 0.67 -3.84
CA ARG A 138 -16.17 0.62 -4.00
C ARG A 138 -16.86 1.93 -3.58
N ASN A 139 -16.09 2.93 -3.11
CA ASN A 139 -16.56 4.21 -2.56
C ASN A 139 -17.39 4.10 -1.26
N ASP A 140 -17.30 2.97 -0.56
CA ASP A 140 -17.92 2.71 0.74
C ASP A 140 -16.88 2.36 1.83
N GLY A 141 -15.59 2.53 1.53
CA GLY A 141 -14.47 2.15 2.40
C GLY A 141 -13.93 0.73 2.17
N THR A 142 -14.49 -0.02 1.22
CA THR A 142 -14.02 -1.36 0.81
C THR A 142 -13.56 -1.39 -0.64
N HIS A 143 -12.97 -2.50 -1.07
CA HIS A 143 -12.40 -2.69 -2.40
C HIS A 143 -13.00 -3.91 -3.14
N GLN A 144 -13.07 -3.80 -4.46
CA GLN A 144 -13.27 -4.94 -5.34
C GLN A 144 -11.91 -5.43 -5.85
N PHE A 145 -11.58 -6.67 -5.55
CA PHE A 145 -10.38 -7.35 -6.03
C PHE A 145 -10.64 -8.08 -7.35
N SER A 146 -9.62 -8.20 -8.20
CA SER A 146 -9.73 -8.82 -9.52
C SER A 146 -8.42 -9.50 -9.91
N ALA A 147 -8.52 -10.67 -10.56
CA ALA A 147 -7.37 -11.42 -11.04
C ALA A 147 -6.91 -10.92 -12.42
N THR A 148 -7.84 -10.40 -13.24
CA THR A 148 -7.55 -9.93 -14.60
C THR A 148 -7.81 -8.45 -14.80
N LEU A 149 -7.15 -7.87 -15.81
CA LEU A 149 -7.37 -6.47 -16.20
C LEU A 149 -8.79 -6.23 -16.74
N ILE A 150 -9.39 -7.24 -17.38
CA ILE A 150 -10.76 -7.16 -17.91
C ILE A 150 -11.76 -7.01 -16.75
N GLU A 151 -11.67 -7.88 -15.74
CA GLU A 151 -12.47 -7.80 -14.51
C GLU A 151 -12.26 -6.47 -13.79
N HIS A 152 -11.01 -6.03 -13.66
CA HIS A 152 -10.69 -4.75 -13.04
C HIS A 152 -11.35 -3.58 -13.77
N ASN A 153 -11.28 -3.54 -15.11
CA ASN A 153 -11.90 -2.46 -15.89
C ASN A 153 -13.43 -2.47 -15.77
N GLN A 154 -14.06 -3.64 -15.68
CA GLN A 154 -15.50 -3.77 -15.39
C GLN A 154 -15.84 -3.23 -14.00
N ALA A 155 -15.02 -3.54 -12.99
CA ALA A 155 -15.17 -3.01 -11.64
C ALA A 155 -14.99 -1.48 -11.60
N VAL A 156 -13.99 -0.93 -12.30
CA VAL A 156 -13.79 0.53 -12.43
C VAL A 156 -15.02 1.21 -13.03
N GLU A 157 -15.59 0.65 -14.11
CA GLU A 157 -16.81 1.19 -14.72
C GLU A 157 -17.99 1.18 -13.72
N LYS A 158 -18.14 0.08 -12.98
CA LYS A 158 -19.22 -0.11 -12.01
C LYS A 158 -19.12 0.83 -10.81
N TYR A 159 -17.96 0.93 -10.18
CA TYR A 159 -17.79 1.59 -8.88
C TYR A 159 -17.32 3.04 -8.99
N GLN A 160 -16.51 3.39 -9.99
CA GLN A 160 -15.93 4.73 -10.10
C GLN A 160 -16.69 5.62 -11.10
N LYS A 161 -17.01 5.12 -12.29
CA LYS A 161 -17.57 5.95 -13.37
C LYS A 161 -19.10 6.11 -13.32
N ARG A 162 -19.85 5.03 -13.11
CA ARG A 162 -21.32 5.07 -13.09
C ARG A 162 -21.91 5.93 -11.96
N PRO A 163 -21.44 5.85 -10.71
CA PRO A 163 -21.93 6.71 -9.63
C PRO A 163 -21.67 8.19 -9.91
N PHE A 164 -20.48 8.52 -10.44
CA PHE A 164 -20.13 9.88 -10.83
C PHE A 164 -21.06 10.43 -11.93
N ARG A 165 -21.37 9.63 -12.96
CA ARG A 165 -22.32 10.01 -14.02
C ARG A 165 -23.75 10.23 -13.51
N ARG A 166 -24.19 9.45 -12.52
CA ARG A 166 -25.51 9.64 -11.90
C ARG A 166 -25.60 10.90 -11.04
N ALA A 167 -24.53 11.26 -10.34
CA ALA A 167 -24.48 12.48 -9.54
C ALA A 167 -24.37 13.76 -10.38
N SER A 168 -23.87 13.67 -11.62
CA SER A 168 -23.69 14.79 -12.55
C SER A 168 -24.85 15.01 -13.53
N LEU A 169 -25.89 14.16 -13.49
CA LEU A 169 -27.12 14.38 -14.23
C LEU A 169 -28.01 15.37 -13.46
N PRO A 170 -28.59 16.41 -14.11
CA PRO A 170 -29.52 17.29 -13.45
C PRO A 170 -30.74 16.49 -12.97
N ARG A 171 -31.14 16.70 -11.71
CA ARG A 171 -32.40 16.17 -11.20
C ARG A 171 -33.53 16.87 -11.96
N MET A 172 -34.26 16.11 -12.77
CA MET A 172 -35.54 16.55 -13.35
C MET A 172 -36.59 16.68 -12.26
#